data_AF-A0A1I6QPE1-F1
#
_entry.id   AF-A0A1I6QPE1-F1
#
_cell.length_a   1.000
_cell.length_b   1.000
_cell.length_c   1.000
_cell.angle_alpha   90.00
_cell.angle_beta   90.00
_cell.angle_gamma   90.00
#
_symmetry.space_group_name_H-M   'P 1'
#
loop_
_entity.id
_entity.type
_entity.pdbx_description
1 polymer ?
#
loop_
_entity_poly.entity_id
_entity_poly.type
_entity_poly.pdbx_seq_one_letter_code
_entity_poly.pdbx_strand_id
1 'polypeptide(L)'
;MFVVLLQYTAPQSEIDAQLVDHYEWVTQHYDAGDFIAAGHRHPRNGAVIIARAMSRGKLDAILATDPFALHKLVRYEVIEFQALRTIPELAAYADPLTTVAQS
;
A
#
# COMPACT_ATOMS: atom_id res chain seq x y z
N MET A 1 -7.68 -2.93 -7.15
CA MET A 1 -7.14 -2.66 -5.79
C MET A 1 -5.69 -3.12 -5.72
N PHE A 2 -4.93 -2.73 -4.69
CA PHE A 2 -3.55 -3.21 -4.53
C PHE A 2 -3.24 -3.64 -3.10
N VAL A 3 -2.43 -4.70 -2.99
CA VAL A 3 -1.66 -5.01 -1.77
C VAL A 3 -0.23 -4.60 -2.04
N VAL A 4 0.30 -3.70 -1.21
CA VAL A 4 1.68 -3.25 -1.27
C VAL A 4 2.43 -3.81 -0.08
N LEU A 5 3.49 -4.54 -0.39
CA LEU A 5 4.32 -5.26 0.53
C LEU A 5 5.66 -4.52 0.63
N LEU A 6 5.94 -3.93 1.79
CA LEU A 6 7.23 -3.29 2.09
C LEU A 6 8.13 -4.29 2.84
N GLN A 7 9.31 -4.57 2.29
CA GLN A 7 10.34 -5.37 2.95
C GLN A 7 11.48 -4.44 3.37
N TYR A 8 11.83 -4.42 4.66
CA TYR A 8 12.97 -3.64 5.14
C TYR A 8 14.27 -4.24 4.61
N THR A 9 15.12 -3.39 4.02
CA THR A 9 16.43 -3.77 3.46
C THR A 9 17.58 -3.02 4.12
N ALA A 10 17.29 -2.04 4.97
CA ALA A 10 18.25 -1.25 5.74
C ALA A 10 18.27 -1.66 7.24
N PRO A 11 19.30 -1.25 8.02
CA PRO A 11 19.32 -1.42 9.46
C PRO A 11 18.10 -0.83 10.17
N GLN A 12 17.67 -1.47 11.26
CA GLN A 12 16.47 -1.08 12.00
C GLN A 12 16.52 0.39 12.50
N SER A 13 17.69 0.88 12.87
CA SER A 13 17.88 2.27 13.30
C SER A 13 17.59 3.29 12.21
N GLU A 14 17.90 2.98 10.94
CA GLU A 14 17.60 3.86 9.80
C GLU A 14 16.10 3.86 9.48
N ILE A 15 15.46 2.70 9.60
CA ILE A 15 13.99 2.59 9.50
C ILE A 15 13.32 3.41 10.61
N ASP A 16 13.75 3.23 11.86
CA ASP A 16 13.15 3.93 13.00
C ASP A 16 13.36 5.46 12.91
N ALA A 17 14.46 5.92 12.32
CA ALA A 17 14.72 7.34 12.08
C ALA A 17 13.76 8.00 11.07
N GLN A 18 13.17 7.22 10.15
CA GLN A 18 12.22 7.72 9.14
C GLN A 18 10.76 7.38 9.47
N LEU A 19 10.51 6.73 10.62
CA LEU A 19 9.21 6.15 10.94
C LEU A 19 8.11 7.20 11.15
N VAL A 20 8.44 8.33 11.78
CA VAL A 20 7.48 9.43 12.03
C VAL A 20 6.99 10.00 10.70
N ASP A 21 7.92 10.35 9.81
CA ASP A 21 7.60 10.92 8.50
C ASP A 21 6.84 9.91 7.63
N HIS A 22 7.22 8.63 7.68
CA HIS A 22 6.49 7.56 7.01
C HIS A 22 5.04 7.47 7.50
N TYR A 23 4.80 7.57 8.81
CA TYR A 23 3.44 7.56 9.35
C TYR A 23 2.62 8.79 8.98
N GLU A 24 3.25 9.97 8.91
CA GLU A 24 2.58 11.17 8.43
C GLU A 24 2.16 11.01 6.97
N TRP A 25 3.06 10.49 6.12
CA TRP A 25 2.77 10.17 4.72
C TRP A 25 1.62 9.15 4.58
N VAL A 26 1.61 8.08 5.37
CA VAL A 26 0.50 7.10 5.39
C VAL A 26 -0.81 7.77 5.80
N THR A 27 -0.79 8.63 6.83
CA THR A 27 -1.97 9.38 7.31
C THR A 27 -2.56 10.26 6.21
N GLN A 28 -1.72 11.02 5.49
CA GLN A 28 -2.16 11.88 4.40
C GLN A 28 -2.90 11.09 3.30
N HIS A 29 -2.42 9.88 2.98
CA HIS A 29 -3.07 9.02 1.98
C HIS A 29 -4.33 8.30 2.48
N TYR A 30 -4.49 8.12 3.80
CA TYR A 30 -5.79 7.77 4.37
C TYR A 30 -6.79 8.89 4.22
N ASP A 31 -6.41 10.12 4.58
CA ASP A 31 -7.29 11.30 4.51
C ASP A 31 -7.70 11.61 3.07
N ALA A 32 -6.81 11.37 2.10
CA ALA A 32 -7.10 11.48 0.67
C ALA A 32 -7.95 10.31 0.12
N GLY A 33 -8.16 9.24 0.90
CA GLY A 33 -8.92 8.05 0.50
C GLY A 33 -8.18 7.10 -0.44
N ASP A 34 -6.87 7.27 -0.60
CA ASP A 34 -6.00 6.41 -1.42
C ASP A 34 -5.73 5.07 -0.72
N PHE A 35 -5.54 5.07 0.61
CA PHE A 35 -5.28 3.86 1.41
C PHE A 35 -6.50 3.41 2.20
N ILE A 36 -6.63 2.09 2.36
CA ILE A 36 -7.73 1.41 3.07
C ILE A 36 -7.24 0.88 4.42
N ALA A 37 -6.05 0.28 4.45
CA ALA A 37 -5.42 -0.24 5.66
C ALA A 37 -3.89 -0.27 5.49
N ALA A 38 -3.17 -0.28 6.61
CA ALA A 38 -1.72 -0.36 6.65
C ALA A 38 -1.27 -0.83 8.03
N GLY A 39 -0.12 -1.50 8.10
CA GLY A 39 0.43 -1.96 9.38
C GLY A 39 1.75 -2.70 9.24
N HIS A 40 2.43 -2.88 10.37
CA HIS A 40 3.68 -3.66 10.45
C HIS A 40 3.42 -5.15 10.22
N ARG A 41 4.35 -5.80 9.55
CA ARG A 41 4.44 -7.27 9.54
C ARG A 41 4.85 -7.78 10.93
N HIS A 42 4.53 -9.03 11.20
CA HIS A 42 5.08 -9.80 12.31
C HIS A 42 5.85 -11.00 11.76
N PRO A 43 7.17 -11.10 11.99
CA PRO A 43 8.03 -10.17 12.73
C PRO A 43 8.15 -8.79 12.05
N ARG A 44 8.60 -7.75 12.79
CA ARG A 44 8.71 -6.35 12.32
C ARG A 44 9.85 -6.16 11.31
N ASN A 45 9.75 -6.83 10.17
CA ASN A 45 10.71 -6.82 9.06
C ASN A 45 10.16 -6.12 7.81
N GLY A 46 9.04 -5.40 7.96
CA GLY A 46 8.33 -4.80 6.84
C GLY A 46 6.97 -4.26 7.25
N ALA A 47 6.24 -3.79 6.25
CA ALA A 47 4.87 -3.32 6.38
C ALA A 47 4.00 -3.85 5.24
N VAL A 48 2.69 -3.68 5.40
CA VAL A 48 1.66 -3.93 4.39
C VAL A 48 0.82 -2.67 4.27
N ILE A 49 0.46 -2.30 3.04
CA ILE A 49 -0.55 -1.28 2.73
C ILE A 49 -1.58 -1.93 1.80
N ILE A 50 -2.86 -1.70 2.05
CA ILE A 50 -3.97 -2.00 1.14
C ILE A 50 -4.41 -0.67 0.55
N ALA A 51 -4.23 -0.49 -0.76
CA ALA A 51 -4.60 0.72 -1.48
C ALA A 51 -5.85 0.50 -2.32
N ARG A 52 -6.71 1.52 -2.40
CA ARG A 52 -7.92 1.53 -3.25
C ARG A 52 -7.55 1.28 -4.71
N ALA A 53 -8.52 0.82 -5.50
CA ALA A 53 -8.37 0.75 -6.95
C ALA A 53 -8.00 2.13 -7.54
N MET A 54 -6.92 2.14 -8.33
CA MET A 54 -6.40 3.30 -9.07
C MET A 54 -5.54 2.79 -10.22
N SER A 55 -5.03 3.68 -11.09
CA SER A 55 -4.05 3.26 -12.09
C SER A 55 -2.73 2.88 -11.43
N ARG A 56 -2.02 1.89 -12.01
CA ARG A 56 -0.72 1.47 -11.50
C ARG A 56 0.28 2.62 -11.42
N GLY A 57 0.31 3.50 -12.43
CA GLY A 57 1.17 4.67 -12.44
C GLY A 57 0.86 5.69 -11.34
N LYS A 58 -0.41 5.87 -10.96
CA LYS A 58 -0.77 6.72 -9.80
C LYS A 58 -0.23 6.11 -8.51
N LEU A 59 -0.40 4.81 -8.30
CA LEU A 59 0.14 4.14 -7.13
C LEU A 59 1.67 4.24 -7.07
N ASP A 60 2.36 3.98 -8.18
CA ASP A 60 3.82 4.07 -8.23
C ASP A 60 4.32 5.49 -7.92
N ALA A 61 3.62 6.52 -8.40
CA ALA A 61 3.94 7.91 -8.07
C ALA A 61 3.75 8.22 -6.58
N ILE A 62 2.68 7.70 -5.96
CA ILE A 62 2.45 7.80 -4.52
C ILE A 62 3.58 7.10 -3.76
N LEU A 63 3.89 5.84 -4.07
CA LEU A 63 4.92 5.06 -3.38
C LEU A 63 6.32 5.69 -3.52
N ALA A 64 6.61 6.37 -4.63
CA ALA A 64 7.87 7.08 -4.82
C ALA A 64 8.06 8.28 -3.87
N THR A 65 7.00 8.74 -3.20
CA THR A 65 7.05 9.85 -2.22
C THR A 65 7.17 9.38 -0.77
N ASP A 66 7.08 8.08 -0.51
CA ASP A 66 7.28 7.51 0.83
C ASP A 66 8.71 7.83 1.32
N PRO A 67 8.90 8.37 2.53
CA PRO A 67 10.23 8.56 3.13
C PRO A 67 11.12 7.31 3.06
N PHE A 68 10.54 6.12 3.24
CA PHE A 68 11.28 4.88 3.08
C PHE A 68 11.79 4.64 1.65
N ALA A 69 11.03 5.04 0.63
CA ALA A 69 11.44 4.95 -0.77
C ALA A 69 12.53 5.99 -1.10
N LEU A 70 12.33 7.25 -0.65
CA LEU A 70 13.29 8.35 -0.87
C LEU A 70 14.67 8.03 -0.29
N HIS A 71 14.70 7.41 0.89
CA HIS A 71 15.92 6.99 1.57
C HIS A 71 16.40 5.57 1.17
N LYS A 72 15.70 4.89 0.24
CA LYS A 72 16.02 3.55 -0.25
C LYS A 72 16.14 2.48 0.85
N LEU A 73 15.28 2.58 1.86
CA LEU A 73 15.34 1.73 3.05
C LEU A 73 14.55 0.42 2.91
N VAL A 74 13.67 0.36 1.91
CA VAL A 74 12.75 -0.76 1.71
C VAL A 74 12.67 -1.16 0.24
N ARG A 75 12.27 -2.41 0.02
CA ARG A 75 11.83 -2.92 -1.28
C ARG A 75 10.32 -3.07 -1.29
N TYR A 76 9.68 -2.55 -2.33
CA TYR A 76 8.25 -2.72 -2.56
C TYR A 76 7.99 -3.91 -3.47
N GLU A 77 6.97 -4.69 -3.11
CA GLU A 77 6.28 -5.64 -3.97
C GLU A 77 4.82 -5.19 -4.07
N VAL A 78 4.32 -5.02 -5.30
CA VAL A 78 2.97 -4.49 -5.55
C VAL A 78 2.16 -5.57 -6.24
N ILE A 79 1.09 -6.01 -5.58
CA ILE A 79 0.17 -7.01 -6.07
C ILE A 79 -1.13 -6.31 -6.43
N GLU A 80 -1.45 -6.29 -7.72
CA GLU A 80 -2.75 -5.84 -8.20
C GLU A 80 -3.76 -6.98 -8.09
N PHE A 81 -4.96 -6.68 -7.59
CA PHE A 81 -6.05 -7.65 -7.56
C PHE A 81 -7.41 -6.96 -7.66
N GLN A 82 -8.43 -7.76 -8.01
CA GLN A 82 -9.82 -7.36 -7.97
C GLN A 82 -10.48 -7.87 -6.69
N ALA A 83 -11.09 -6.96 -5.92
CA ALA A 83 -11.85 -7.30 -4.72
C ALA A 83 -13.25 -7.84 -5.09
N LEU A 84 -13.30 -9.04 -5.67
CA LEU A 84 -14.53 -9.63 -6.23
C LEU A 84 -15.61 -9.95 -5.18
N ARG A 85 -15.21 -10.13 -3.92
CA ARG A 85 -16.12 -10.37 -2.79
C ARG A 85 -15.62 -9.61 -1.58
N THR A 86 -16.53 -8.92 -0.91
CA THR A 86 -16.28 -8.21 0.34
C THR A 86 -17.38 -8.54 1.34
N ILE A 87 -17.11 -8.31 2.62
CA ILE A 87 -18.17 -8.19 3.63
C ILE A 87 -18.99 -6.90 3.39
N PRO A 88 -20.23 -6.79 3.90
CA PRO A 88 -21.08 -5.61 3.68
C PRO A 88 -20.44 -4.28 4.08
N GLU A 89 -19.67 -4.27 5.17
CA GLU A 89 -18.97 -3.10 5.70
C GLU A 89 -17.89 -2.56 4.74
N LEU A 90 -17.42 -3.41 3.81
CA LEU A 90 -16.41 -3.08 2.81
C LEU A 90 -16.98 -3.02 1.38
N ALA A 91 -18.31 -2.99 1.23
CA ALA A 91 -18.96 -3.00 -0.09
C ALA A 91 -18.52 -1.86 -1.01
N ALA A 92 -18.14 -0.70 -0.46
CA ALA A 92 -17.63 0.44 -1.22
C ALA A 92 -16.27 0.17 -1.93
N TYR A 93 -15.61 -0.93 -1.60
CA TYR A 93 -14.33 -1.33 -2.17
C TYR A 93 -14.43 -2.54 -3.11
N ALA A 94 -15.62 -3.12 -3.28
CA ALA A 94 -15.82 -4.25 -4.17
C ALA A 94 -15.63 -3.82 -5.63
N ASP A 95 -14.81 -4.57 -6.37
CA ASP A 95 -14.68 -4.36 -7.81
C ASP A 95 -15.86 -5.02 -8.52
N PRO A 96 -16.47 -4.35 -9.52
CA PRO A 96 -17.54 -4.97 -10.30
C PRO A 96 -16.99 -6.21 -11.02
N LEU A 97 -17.77 -7.29 -11.00
CA LEU A 97 -17.50 -8.46 -11.85
C LEU A 97 -17.57 -8.02 -13.31
N THR A 98 -16.42 -7.64 -13.86
CA THR A 98 -16.31 -7.34 -15.27
C THR A 98 -16.12 -8.69 -15.95
N THR A 99 -17.17 -9.20 -16.60
CA THR A 99 -17.02 -10.37 -17.47
C THR A 99 -16.07 -9.96 -18.58
N VAL A 100 -14.81 -10.41 -18.49
CA VAL A 100 -13.92 -10.36 -19.65
C VAL A 100 -14.56 -11.29 -20.67
N ALA A 101 -15.24 -10.72 -21.67
CA ALA A 101 -15.55 -11.45 -22.88
C ALA A 101 -14.22 -11.98 -23.40
N GLN A 102 -14.06 -13.30 -23.37
CA GLN A 102 -12.84 -13.96 -23.81
C GLN A 102 -12.55 -13.54 -25.24
N SER A 103 -11.41 -12.87 -25.43
CA SER A 103 -10.74 -12.69 -26.72
C SER A 103 -9.89 -13.89 -27.04
#